data_AF-A0A353WRZ1-F1
#
_entry.id   AF-A0A353WRZ1-F1
#
_cell.length_a   1.000
_cell.length_b   1.000
_cell.length_c   1.000
_cell.angle_alpha   90.00
_cell.angle_beta   90.00
_cell.angle_gamma   90.00
#
_symmetry.space_group_name_H-M   'P 1'
#
loop_
_entity.id
_entity.type
_entity.pdbx_description
1 polymer ?
#
loop_
_entity_poly.entity_id
_entity_poly.type
_entity_poly.pdbx_seq_one_letter_code
_entity_poly.pdbx_strand_id
1 'polypeptide(L)'
;LIFEDNENGRLIHHSFQKGENLGNTELRLPVGSKRIAAIANSPKKLNDKALSSYSSINLISYSFEDDDQDHPIMGATGSGKDISLSLEPLLCRIIISQIANNMENYELFESPKARLSNINASAELFGKTKYYPSETVSSKEWMDFPYDIGMYAQTPNIEMTCYPNDTEYESFGPDMTSLEIQGIIKGERRTFTFPVKSIPRGSTVFASVSINSETNASCDFKTSPPGRD
;
A
#
# COMPACT_ATOMS: atom_id res chain seq x y z
N LEU A 1 -1.58 -22.41 2.74
CA LEU A 1 -1.80 -23.32 1.58
C LEU A 1 -0.51 -24.08 1.30
N ILE A 2 -0.58 -25.39 1.04
CA ILE A 2 0.59 -26.24 0.82
C ILE A 2 0.37 -27.10 -0.43
N PHE A 3 1.33 -27.03 -1.36
CA PHE A 3 1.28 -27.65 -2.67
C PHE A 3 2.46 -28.59 -2.90
N GLU A 4 2.28 -29.54 -3.84
CA GLU A 4 3.39 -30.34 -4.35
C GLU A 4 4.41 -29.44 -5.06
N ASP A 5 5.69 -29.75 -4.89
CA ASP A 5 6.76 -29.10 -5.64
C ASP A 5 7.06 -29.89 -6.92
N ASN A 6 6.09 -29.91 -7.83
CA ASN A 6 6.20 -30.50 -9.18
C ASN A 6 5.55 -29.58 -10.21
N GLU A 7 5.62 -29.94 -11.49
CA GLU A 7 5.08 -29.11 -12.59
C GLU A 7 3.59 -28.79 -12.44
N ASN A 8 2.81 -29.71 -11.88
CA ASN A 8 1.36 -29.54 -11.70
C ASN A 8 1.00 -28.75 -10.43
N GLY A 9 1.90 -28.72 -9.43
CA GLY A 9 1.75 -27.95 -8.21
C GLY A 9 0.43 -28.20 -7.48
N ARG A 10 0.00 -29.45 -7.32
CA ARG A 10 -1.33 -29.78 -6.77
C ARG A 10 -1.45 -29.36 -5.30
N LEU A 11 -2.60 -28.80 -4.91
CA LEU A 11 -2.90 -28.53 -3.51
C LEU A 11 -2.99 -29.84 -2.72
N ILE A 12 -2.14 -29.99 -1.71
CA ILE A 12 -2.10 -31.14 -0.81
C ILE A 12 -2.83 -30.83 0.49
N HIS A 13 -2.67 -29.60 0.98
CA HIS A 13 -3.23 -29.21 2.26
C HIS A 13 -3.59 -27.73 2.31
N HIS A 14 -4.68 -27.44 2.99
CA HIS A 14 -5.13 -26.11 3.34
C HIS A 14 -5.48 -26.09 4.82
N SER A 15 -4.89 -25.14 5.54
CA SER A 15 -5.24 -24.83 6.92
C SER A 15 -5.71 -23.38 6.97
N PHE A 16 -6.82 -23.17 7.65
CA PHE A 16 -7.40 -21.86 7.92
C PHE A 16 -7.61 -21.75 9.42
N GLN A 17 -7.16 -20.66 10.00
CA GLN A 17 -7.30 -20.38 11.43
C GLN A 17 -7.83 -18.96 11.61
N LYS A 18 -8.65 -18.76 12.64
CA LYS A 18 -9.27 -17.47 12.98
C LYS A 18 -9.30 -17.32 14.51
N GLY A 19 -8.89 -16.17 15.03
CA GLY A 19 -8.90 -15.84 16.46
C GLY A 19 -7.55 -15.35 16.99
N GLU A 20 -7.52 -14.92 18.26
CA GLU A 20 -6.38 -14.22 18.87
C GLU A 20 -5.25 -15.13 19.39
N ASN A 21 -5.47 -16.45 19.43
CA ASN A 21 -4.49 -17.43 19.93
C ASN A 21 -4.22 -18.52 18.89
N LEU A 22 -3.46 -18.15 17.86
CA LEU A 22 -3.00 -19.08 16.83
C LEU A 22 -1.83 -19.90 17.37
N GLY A 23 -2.12 -21.15 17.77
CA GLY A 23 -1.10 -22.09 18.24
C GLY A 23 -0.34 -22.78 17.10
N ASN A 24 0.64 -23.58 17.46
CA ASN A 24 1.33 -24.44 16.50
C ASN A 24 0.37 -25.48 15.92
N THR A 25 0.42 -25.68 14.60
CA THR A 25 -0.33 -26.75 13.92
C THR A 25 0.64 -27.75 13.33
N GLU A 26 0.59 -28.98 13.84
CA GLU A 26 1.35 -30.09 13.27
C GLU A 26 0.60 -30.70 12.08
N LEU A 27 1.29 -30.84 10.95
CA LEU A 27 0.74 -31.37 9.71
C LEU A 27 1.56 -32.58 9.26
N ARG A 28 0.87 -33.65 8.86
CA ARG A 28 1.50 -34.81 8.21
C ARG A 28 1.38 -34.65 6.70
N LEU A 29 2.51 -34.45 6.03
CA LEU A 29 2.59 -34.22 4.60
C LEU A 29 3.34 -35.36 3.90
N PRO A 30 3.06 -35.63 2.61
CA PRO A 30 3.88 -36.54 1.81
C PRO A 30 5.35 -36.09 1.80
N VAL A 31 6.27 -37.05 1.73
CA VAL A 31 7.72 -36.79 1.69
C VAL A 31 8.08 -35.93 0.46
N GLY A 32 9.13 -35.13 0.58
CA GLY A 32 9.67 -34.30 -0.50
C GLY A 32 9.44 -32.81 -0.28
N SER A 33 10.04 -31.98 -1.12
CA SER A 33 9.89 -30.52 -1.08
C SER A 33 8.44 -30.11 -1.29
N LYS A 34 8.07 -28.95 -0.74
CA LYS A 34 6.73 -28.36 -0.86
C LYS A 34 6.83 -26.91 -1.25
N ARG A 35 5.78 -26.41 -1.89
CA ARG A 35 5.54 -24.98 -2.04
C ARG A 35 4.48 -24.54 -1.06
N ILE A 36 4.73 -23.43 -0.38
CA ILE A 36 3.85 -22.90 0.66
C ILE A 36 3.45 -21.49 0.24
N ALA A 37 2.16 -21.19 0.37
CA ALA A 37 1.64 -19.84 0.33
C ALA A 37 0.94 -19.54 1.66
N ALA A 38 1.38 -18.51 2.35
CA ALA A 38 0.80 -18.03 3.59
C ALA A 38 0.09 -16.71 3.33
N ILE A 39 -1.10 -16.55 3.92
CA ILE A 39 -1.90 -15.34 3.86
C ILE A 39 -2.33 -15.02 5.29
N ALA A 40 -2.14 -13.78 5.71
CA ALA A 40 -2.64 -13.26 6.99
C ALA A 40 -3.69 -12.17 6.75
N ASN A 41 -4.56 -12.00 7.74
CA ASN A 41 -5.62 -10.98 7.78
C ASN A 41 -6.56 -10.95 6.57
N SER A 42 -6.74 -12.09 5.90
CA SER A 42 -7.67 -12.15 4.77
C SER A 42 -9.12 -11.90 5.26
N PRO A 43 -9.86 -10.96 4.66
CA PRO A 43 -11.24 -10.66 5.04
C PRO A 43 -12.20 -11.80 4.66
N LYS A 44 -11.77 -12.72 3.79
CA LYS A 44 -12.61 -13.76 3.18
C LYS A 44 -11.93 -15.12 3.30
N LYS A 45 -12.73 -16.17 3.51
CA LYS A 45 -12.22 -17.54 3.43
C LYS A 45 -11.94 -17.89 1.96
N LEU A 46 -10.77 -18.44 1.68
CA LEU A 46 -10.41 -18.87 0.33
C LEU A 46 -11.22 -20.10 -0.11
N ASN A 47 -11.46 -20.19 -1.43
CA ASN A 47 -12.13 -21.33 -2.03
C ASN A 47 -11.10 -22.39 -2.47
N ASP A 48 -11.03 -23.48 -1.72
CA ASP A 48 -10.10 -24.60 -1.94
C ASP A 48 -10.20 -25.20 -3.36
N LYS A 49 -11.41 -25.22 -3.95
CA LYS A 49 -11.61 -25.74 -5.31
C LYS A 49 -10.99 -24.84 -6.37
N ALA A 50 -10.99 -23.53 -6.15
CA ALA A 50 -10.36 -22.56 -7.05
C ALA A 50 -8.82 -22.59 -6.94
N LEU A 51 -8.30 -23.10 -5.81
CA LEU A 51 -6.88 -23.17 -5.50
C LEU A 51 -6.30 -24.57 -5.71
N SER A 52 -6.83 -25.35 -6.66
CA SER A 52 -6.41 -26.73 -6.90
C SER A 52 -4.96 -26.87 -7.39
N SER A 53 -4.40 -25.83 -8.01
CA SER A 53 -3.01 -25.76 -8.48
C SER A 53 -2.28 -24.55 -7.91
N TYR A 54 -0.95 -24.65 -7.81
CA TYR A 54 -0.10 -23.57 -7.31
C TYR A 54 -0.24 -22.30 -8.14
N SER A 55 -0.39 -22.41 -9.47
CA SER A 55 -0.61 -21.26 -10.35
C SER A 55 -1.85 -20.43 -10.00
N SER A 56 -2.88 -21.04 -9.42
CA SER A 56 -4.10 -20.34 -9.03
C SER A 56 -3.89 -19.30 -7.94
N ILE A 57 -2.81 -19.40 -7.15
CA ILE A 57 -2.55 -18.41 -6.10
C ILE A 57 -2.26 -17.03 -6.69
N ASN A 58 -1.72 -16.95 -7.91
CA ASN A 58 -1.44 -15.68 -8.59
C ASN A 58 -2.72 -14.93 -8.97
N LEU A 59 -3.88 -15.59 -8.89
CA LEU A 59 -5.19 -14.98 -9.14
C LEU A 59 -5.87 -14.50 -7.86
N ILE A 60 -5.25 -14.71 -6.69
CA ILE A 60 -5.77 -14.20 -5.42
C ILE A 60 -5.56 -12.70 -5.41
N SER A 61 -6.64 -11.94 -5.53
CA SER A 61 -6.66 -10.49 -5.42
C SER A 61 -7.59 -10.04 -4.30
N TYR A 62 -7.33 -8.83 -3.80
CA TYR A 62 -8.15 -8.15 -2.81
C TYR A 62 -8.56 -6.77 -3.30
N SER A 63 -9.69 -6.29 -2.82
CA SER A 63 -10.15 -4.92 -3.01
C SER A 63 -9.56 -4.05 -1.90
N PHE A 64 -9.07 -2.86 -2.24
CA PHE A 64 -8.51 -1.92 -1.28
C PHE A 64 -9.52 -1.53 -0.21
N GLU A 65 -10.81 -1.49 -0.55
CA GLU A 65 -11.88 -1.15 0.41
C GLU A 65 -12.12 -2.24 1.48
N ASP A 66 -11.67 -3.46 1.23
CA ASP A 66 -11.80 -4.60 2.14
C ASP A 66 -10.55 -4.75 3.04
N ASP A 67 -9.50 -3.97 2.80
CA ASP A 67 -8.24 -4.02 3.56
C ASP A 67 -8.32 -3.13 4.81
N ASP A 68 -7.56 -3.51 5.83
CA ASP A 68 -7.54 -2.84 7.13
C ASP A 68 -6.14 -2.32 7.43
N GLN A 69 -6.01 -1.05 7.81
CA GLN A 69 -4.70 -0.45 8.09
C GLN A 69 -4.04 -1.04 9.33
N ASP A 70 -4.81 -1.41 10.36
CA ASP A 70 -4.28 -1.97 11.59
C ASP A 70 -3.92 -3.46 11.44
N HIS A 71 -4.62 -4.13 10.53
CA HIS A 71 -4.44 -5.55 10.23
C HIS A 71 -4.34 -5.77 8.71
N PRO A 72 -3.26 -5.30 8.06
CA PRO A 72 -3.14 -5.34 6.61
C PRO A 72 -3.18 -6.76 6.10
N ILE A 73 -3.79 -6.98 4.94
CA ILE A 73 -3.69 -8.26 4.24
C ILE A 73 -2.22 -8.50 3.89
N MET A 74 -1.67 -9.64 4.31
CA MET A 74 -0.27 -9.98 4.08
C MET A 74 -0.13 -11.31 3.38
N GLY A 75 0.94 -11.49 2.63
CA GLY A 75 1.19 -12.72 1.89
C GLY A 75 2.66 -13.01 1.72
N ALA A 76 3.01 -14.30 1.72
CA ALA A 76 4.34 -14.79 1.37
C ALA A 76 4.24 -16.14 0.67
N THR A 77 5.21 -16.42 -0.20
CA THR A 77 5.39 -17.75 -0.77
C THR A 77 6.81 -18.24 -0.57
N GLY A 78 7.00 -19.55 -0.59
CA GLY A 78 8.31 -20.17 -0.49
C GLY A 78 8.29 -21.64 -0.87
N SER A 79 9.46 -22.20 -1.11
CA SER A 79 9.63 -23.60 -1.50
C SER A 79 10.83 -24.23 -0.80
N GLY A 80 10.73 -25.48 -0.38
CA GLY A 80 11.81 -26.16 0.33
C GLY A 80 11.33 -27.25 1.30
N LYS A 81 12.26 -27.71 2.15
CA LYS A 81 12.00 -28.67 3.24
C LYS A 81 11.81 -27.95 4.58
N ASP A 82 12.69 -26.99 4.86
CA ASP A 82 12.61 -26.08 6.00
C ASP A 82 12.44 -24.66 5.44
N ILE A 83 11.27 -24.06 5.65
CA ILE A 83 10.91 -22.78 5.03
C ILE A 83 10.49 -21.81 6.14
N SER A 84 11.14 -20.65 6.18
CA SER A 84 10.65 -19.48 6.90
C SER A 84 10.05 -18.51 5.90
N LEU A 85 8.84 -18.03 6.16
CA LEU A 85 8.13 -17.10 5.31
C LEU A 85 8.04 -15.73 6.01
N SER A 86 8.59 -14.71 5.37
CA SER A 86 8.39 -13.32 5.81
C SER A 86 7.16 -12.77 5.11
N LEU A 87 6.09 -12.53 5.88
CA LEU A 87 4.86 -11.95 5.36
C LEU A 87 5.06 -10.47 5.06
N GLU A 88 4.74 -10.07 3.83
CA GLU A 88 4.76 -8.68 3.42
C GLU A 88 3.32 -8.16 3.28
N PRO A 89 3.00 -6.95 3.75
CA PRO A 89 1.66 -6.40 3.56
C PRO A 89 1.40 -6.10 2.08
N LEU A 90 0.13 -6.12 1.69
CA LEU A 90 -0.32 -5.62 0.40
C LEU A 90 -0.44 -4.10 0.42
N LEU A 91 -0.80 -3.52 1.57
CA LEU A 91 -0.80 -2.07 1.78
C LEU A 91 0.60 -1.46 1.72
N CYS A 92 0.66 -0.27 1.14
CA CYS A 92 1.79 0.65 1.16
C CYS A 92 1.40 1.89 1.97
N ARG A 93 2.40 2.61 2.48
CA ARG A 93 2.19 3.82 3.30
C ARG A 93 2.73 5.04 2.57
N ILE A 94 2.00 6.14 2.63
CA ILE A 94 2.46 7.46 2.21
C ILE A 94 2.43 8.36 3.44
N ILE A 95 3.60 8.85 3.84
CA ILE A 95 3.77 9.67 5.04
C ILE A 95 4.20 11.07 4.62
N ILE A 96 3.39 12.08 4.94
CA ILE A 96 3.81 13.48 4.84
C ILE A 96 4.69 13.77 6.05
N SER A 97 5.99 13.55 5.88
CA SER A 97 6.99 13.72 6.94
C SER A 97 7.30 15.18 7.19
N GLN A 98 7.19 16.03 6.15
CA GLN A 98 7.47 17.45 6.25
C GLN A 98 6.56 18.27 5.34
N ILE A 99 6.15 19.45 5.82
CA ILE A 99 5.53 20.49 5.01
C ILE A 99 6.14 21.85 5.34
N ALA A 100 6.49 22.61 4.31
CA ALA A 100 7.02 23.97 4.42
C ALA A 100 6.13 24.95 3.65
N ASN A 101 6.09 26.19 4.14
CA ASN A 101 5.44 27.29 3.45
C ASN A 101 6.49 28.38 3.17
N ASN A 102 6.75 28.57 1.88
CA ASN A 102 7.75 29.50 1.34
C ASN A 102 7.08 30.72 0.68
N MET A 103 5.77 30.92 0.89
CA MET A 103 5.05 32.06 0.36
C MET A 103 5.57 33.37 0.98
N GLU A 104 5.57 34.43 0.19
CA GLU A 104 6.00 35.76 0.63
C GLU A 104 5.02 36.36 1.67
N ASN A 105 5.44 37.42 2.35
CA ASN A 105 4.59 38.23 3.25
C ASN A 105 3.99 37.50 4.46
N TYR A 106 4.58 36.39 4.91
CA TYR A 106 4.09 35.59 6.03
C TYR A 106 2.65 35.07 5.81
N GLU A 107 2.27 34.86 4.55
CA GLU A 107 0.97 34.28 4.22
C GLU A 107 0.85 32.89 4.83
N LEU A 108 -0.29 32.62 5.46
CA LEU A 108 -0.56 31.35 6.12
C LEU A 108 -1.19 30.37 5.11
N PHE A 109 -0.79 29.11 5.16
CA PHE A 109 -1.54 28.03 4.53
C PHE A 109 -2.50 27.43 5.56
N GLU A 110 -3.76 27.83 5.46
CA GLU A 110 -4.78 27.63 6.48
C GLU A 110 -5.56 26.34 6.26
N SER A 111 -5.92 25.68 7.37
CA SER A 111 -6.69 24.44 7.42
C SER A 111 -6.23 23.40 6.40
N PRO A 112 -4.94 22.99 6.43
CA PRO A 112 -4.42 22.06 5.46
C PRO A 112 -5.04 20.69 5.67
N LYS A 113 -5.26 19.98 4.57
CA LYS A 113 -5.72 18.59 4.58
C LYS A 113 -5.16 17.83 3.39
N ALA A 114 -4.96 16.54 3.58
CA ALA A 114 -4.39 15.65 2.58
C ALA A 114 -5.34 14.50 2.23
N ARG A 115 -5.21 13.98 1.02
CA ARG A 115 -5.76 12.66 0.66
C ARG A 115 -4.95 12.04 -0.47
N LEU A 116 -5.18 10.76 -0.72
CA LEU A 116 -4.68 10.08 -1.91
C LEU A 116 -5.80 9.93 -2.95
N SER A 117 -5.48 10.19 -4.22
CA SER A 117 -6.32 9.90 -5.37
C SER A 117 -5.63 8.91 -6.32
N ASN A 118 -6.41 8.31 -7.22
CA ASN A 118 -5.94 7.32 -8.20
C ASN A 118 -5.20 6.12 -7.56
N ILE A 119 -5.70 5.63 -6.43
CA ILE A 119 -5.21 4.43 -5.76
C ILE A 119 -5.68 3.21 -6.53
N ASN A 120 -4.84 2.18 -6.68
CA ASN A 120 -5.29 0.91 -7.25
C ASN A 120 -6.47 0.34 -6.43
N ALA A 121 -7.61 0.12 -7.09
CA ALA A 121 -8.82 -0.39 -6.42
C ALA A 121 -8.65 -1.85 -5.96
N SER A 122 -7.78 -2.60 -6.63
CA SER A 122 -7.46 -3.99 -6.30
C SER A 122 -6.02 -4.32 -6.62
N ALA A 123 -5.48 -5.33 -5.95
CA ALA A 123 -4.14 -5.85 -6.21
C ALA A 123 -4.07 -7.36 -5.99
N GLU A 124 -3.30 -8.07 -6.81
CA GLU A 124 -3.01 -9.48 -6.59
C GLU A 124 -2.01 -9.67 -5.44
N LEU A 125 -2.27 -10.60 -4.53
CA LEU A 125 -1.38 -10.84 -3.38
C LEU A 125 -0.09 -11.56 -3.78
N PHE A 126 -0.09 -12.29 -4.89
CA PHE A 126 1.02 -13.10 -5.36
C PHE A 126 1.27 -12.93 -6.86
N GLY A 127 2.47 -13.27 -7.32
CA GLY A 127 2.75 -13.49 -8.74
C GLY A 127 2.97 -12.23 -9.60
N LYS A 128 2.68 -11.04 -9.10
CA LYS A 128 2.99 -9.77 -9.78
C LYS A 128 4.43 -9.33 -9.48
N THR A 129 5.20 -9.08 -10.55
CA THR A 129 6.48 -8.38 -10.47
C THR A 129 6.31 -6.87 -10.43
N LYS A 130 5.21 -6.36 -10.99
CA LYS A 130 4.80 -4.95 -10.98
C LYS A 130 3.29 -4.84 -10.89
N TYR A 131 2.81 -3.83 -10.20
CA TYR A 131 1.40 -3.49 -10.00
C TYR A 131 1.03 -2.29 -10.86
N TYR A 132 0.09 -2.50 -11.78
CA TYR A 132 -0.49 -1.45 -12.60
C TYR A 132 -2.00 -1.42 -12.36
N PRO A 133 -2.62 -0.24 -12.28
CA PRO A 133 -4.07 -0.15 -12.10
C PRO A 133 -4.82 -0.74 -13.28
N SER A 134 -5.84 -1.54 -12.99
CA SER A 134 -6.95 -1.80 -13.90
C SER A 134 -8.14 -0.87 -13.64
N GLU A 135 -8.29 -0.46 -12.37
CA GLU A 135 -9.31 0.44 -11.86
C GLU A 135 -8.70 1.23 -10.71
N THR A 136 -9.12 2.48 -10.56
CA THR A 136 -8.64 3.36 -9.49
C THR A 136 -9.78 3.90 -8.64
N VAL A 137 -9.47 4.15 -7.37
CA VAL A 137 -10.34 4.78 -6.39
C VAL A 137 -9.62 5.98 -5.75
N SER A 138 -10.38 6.85 -5.08
CA SER A 138 -9.82 7.90 -4.24
C SER A 138 -10.12 7.60 -2.78
N SER A 139 -9.26 8.11 -1.89
CA SER A 139 -9.57 8.16 -0.47
C SER A 139 -10.90 8.88 -0.26
N LYS A 140 -11.80 8.28 0.52
CA LYS A 140 -13.13 8.83 0.77
C LYS A 140 -13.05 10.09 1.64
N GLU A 141 -12.13 10.09 2.60
CA GLU A 141 -11.96 11.16 3.58
C GLU A 141 -10.68 11.97 3.32
N TRP A 142 -10.73 13.23 3.74
CA TRP A 142 -9.55 14.08 3.83
C TRP A 142 -8.99 13.98 5.25
N MET A 143 -7.68 13.83 5.36
CA MET A 143 -6.98 13.86 6.64
C MET A 143 -6.57 15.30 6.96
N ASP A 144 -7.07 15.82 8.08
CA ASP A 144 -6.74 17.16 8.53
C ASP A 144 -5.31 17.23 9.10
N PHE A 145 -4.64 18.35 8.82
CA PHE A 145 -3.39 18.66 9.50
C PHE A 145 -3.68 19.19 10.91
N PRO A 146 -2.79 18.92 11.87
CA PRO A 146 -2.97 19.36 13.26
C PRO A 146 -2.88 20.89 13.46
N TYR A 147 -2.36 21.63 12.48
CA TYR A 147 -2.15 23.08 12.55
C TYR A 147 -2.02 23.70 11.15
N ASP A 148 -2.20 25.01 11.09
CA ASP A 148 -1.90 25.82 9.90
C ASP A 148 -0.39 25.92 9.67
N ILE A 149 0.03 26.09 8.41
CA ILE A 149 1.45 26.12 8.05
C ILE A 149 1.93 27.55 7.83
N GLY A 150 2.64 28.08 8.82
CA GLY A 150 3.32 29.39 8.75
C GLY A 150 4.76 29.28 8.24
N MET A 151 5.62 30.24 8.61
CA MET A 151 6.98 30.39 8.08
C MET A 151 7.93 29.20 8.35
N TYR A 152 7.72 28.46 9.43
CA TYR A 152 8.60 27.35 9.79
C TYR A 152 8.07 26.03 9.24
N ALA A 153 8.97 25.25 8.63
CA ALA A 153 8.67 23.89 8.23
C ALA A 153 8.21 23.05 9.43
N GLN A 154 7.22 22.20 9.19
CA GLN A 154 6.56 21.37 10.19
C GLN A 154 6.70 19.90 9.82
N THR A 155 6.67 19.03 10.83
CA THR A 155 6.79 17.57 10.65
C THR A 155 5.54 16.86 11.18
N PRO A 156 4.42 16.91 10.43
CA PRO A 156 3.12 16.47 10.94
C PRO A 156 2.99 14.94 10.97
N ASN A 157 3.81 14.20 10.20
CA ASN A 157 3.79 12.74 10.10
C ASN A 157 2.40 12.16 9.80
N ILE A 158 1.69 12.78 8.84
CA ILE A 158 0.36 12.31 8.41
C ILE A 158 0.54 11.07 7.54
N GLU A 159 -0.09 9.98 7.95
CA GLU A 159 0.00 8.69 7.29
C GLU A 159 -1.29 8.36 6.55
N MET A 160 -1.16 8.02 5.27
CA MET A 160 -2.23 7.47 4.44
C MET A 160 -1.79 6.12 3.89
N THR A 161 -2.74 5.24 3.60
CA THR A 161 -2.48 3.93 3.01
C THR A 161 -3.05 3.81 1.60
N CYS A 162 -2.41 2.99 0.78
CA CYS A 162 -2.85 2.68 -0.57
C CYS A 162 -2.36 1.30 -1.01
N TYR A 163 -2.89 0.79 -2.12
CA TYR A 163 -2.29 -0.35 -2.80
C TYR A 163 -1.10 0.05 -3.68
N PRO A 164 -0.19 -0.91 -3.97
CA PRO A 164 1.00 -0.67 -4.76
C PRO A 164 0.64 -0.23 -6.17
N ASN A 165 1.49 0.64 -6.72
CA ASN A 165 1.35 1.19 -8.07
C ASN A 165 2.75 1.51 -8.62
N ASP A 166 3.29 0.61 -9.45
CA ASP A 166 4.63 0.71 -10.05
C ASP A 166 4.64 1.52 -11.35
N THR A 167 3.66 2.41 -11.53
CA THR A 167 3.58 3.30 -12.69
C THR A 167 4.67 4.37 -12.62
N GLU A 168 5.44 4.49 -13.70
CA GLU A 168 6.58 5.40 -13.81
C GLU A 168 6.45 6.20 -15.12
N TYR A 169 5.84 7.38 -15.03
CA TYR A 169 5.83 8.36 -16.12
C TYR A 169 6.73 9.55 -15.79
N GLU A 170 7.22 10.22 -16.84
CA GLU A 170 7.87 11.53 -16.70
C GLU A 170 6.84 12.64 -16.43
N SER A 171 5.58 12.45 -16.80
CA SER A 171 4.46 13.40 -16.67
C SER A 171 3.25 12.82 -15.92
N PHE A 172 2.25 13.66 -15.63
CA PHE A 172 1.01 13.26 -14.97
C PHE A 172 0.22 12.27 -15.84
N GLY A 173 -0.06 11.07 -15.33
CA GLY A 173 -0.96 10.09 -15.94
C GLY A 173 -2.19 9.86 -15.06
N PRO A 174 -3.38 9.60 -15.63
CA PRO A 174 -4.61 9.34 -14.84
C PRO A 174 -4.50 8.09 -13.95
N ASP A 175 -3.51 7.25 -14.25
CA ASP A 175 -3.30 5.94 -13.62
C ASP A 175 -2.27 6.00 -12.47
N MET A 176 -1.65 7.17 -12.22
CA MET A 176 -0.70 7.32 -11.12
C MET A 176 -1.40 7.76 -9.84
N THR A 177 -1.15 7.02 -8.76
CA THR A 177 -1.53 7.45 -7.41
C THR A 177 -0.93 8.81 -7.12
N SER A 178 -1.76 9.70 -6.59
CA SER A 178 -1.42 11.10 -6.40
C SER A 178 -1.71 11.54 -4.98
N LEU A 179 -0.79 12.32 -4.41
CA LEU A 179 -0.99 13.04 -3.16
C LEU A 179 -1.69 14.37 -3.46
N GLU A 180 -2.87 14.57 -2.89
CA GLU A 180 -3.59 15.84 -2.95
C GLU A 180 -3.48 16.57 -1.63
N ILE A 181 -3.05 17.83 -1.67
CA ILE A 181 -3.00 18.75 -0.54
C ILE A 181 -3.95 19.91 -0.81
N GLN A 182 -4.92 20.12 0.07
CA GLN A 182 -5.87 21.23 -0.01
C GLN A 182 -5.76 22.12 1.22
N GLY A 183 -5.95 23.42 1.04
CA GLY A 183 -6.04 24.38 2.14
C GLY A 183 -6.56 25.72 1.63
N ILE A 184 -6.47 26.74 2.47
CA ILE A 184 -6.92 28.09 2.17
C ILE A 184 -5.70 29.02 2.10
N ILE A 185 -5.65 29.84 1.05
CA ILE A 185 -4.64 30.88 0.85
C ILE A 185 -5.41 32.15 0.47
N LYS A 186 -5.27 33.23 1.24
CA LYS A 186 -6.00 34.49 1.06
C LYS A 186 -7.53 34.33 0.97
N GLY A 187 -8.08 33.41 1.77
CA GLY A 187 -9.51 33.11 1.77
C GLY A 187 -9.99 32.27 0.58
N GLU A 188 -9.11 31.92 -0.37
CA GLU A 188 -9.44 31.03 -1.48
C GLU A 188 -8.95 29.60 -1.22
N ARG A 189 -9.81 28.62 -1.52
CA ARG A 189 -9.43 27.21 -1.45
C ARG A 189 -8.50 26.86 -2.61
N ARG A 190 -7.32 26.35 -2.30
CA ARG A 190 -6.32 25.86 -3.26
C ARG A 190 -6.11 24.37 -3.09
N THR A 191 -5.89 23.65 -4.19
CA THR A 191 -5.56 22.21 -4.18
C THR A 191 -4.33 22.00 -5.05
N PHE A 192 -3.33 21.33 -4.50
CA PHE A 192 -2.11 20.93 -5.18
C PHE A 192 -2.09 19.41 -5.29
N THR A 193 -1.69 18.89 -6.43
CA THR A 193 -1.68 17.45 -6.71
C THR A 193 -0.29 17.03 -7.16
N PHE A 194 0.27 16.02 -6.50
CA PHE A 194 1.62 15.51 -6.73
C PHE A 194 1.57 14.04 -7.13
N PRO A 195 2.05 13.65 -8.32
CA PRO A 195 2.03 12.26 -8.74
C PRO A 195 3.14 11.50 -8.01
N VAL A 196 2.79 10.38 -7.38
CA VAL A 196 3.74 9.53 -6.66
C VAL A 196 4.29 8.48 -7.62
N LYS A 197 5.58 8.55 -7.91
CA LYS A 197 6.26 7.63 -8.82
C LYS A 197 6.59 6.34 -8.10
N SER A 198 6.18 5.21 -8.66
CA SER A 198 6.59 3.87 -8.23
C SER A 198 6.40 3.62 -6.73
N ILE A 199 5.27 2.99 -6.39
CA ILE A 199 4.92 2.56 -5.03
C ILE A 199 4.98 1.02 -4.99
N PRO A 200 6.14 0.41 -4.71
CA PRO A 200 6.25 -1.03 -4.57
C PRO A 200 5.41 -1.54 -3.40
N ARG A 201 5.00 -2.80 -3.49
CA ARG A 201 4.27 -3.47 -2.40
C ARG A 201 5.01 -3.38 -1.07
N GLY A 202 4.27 -3.08 -0.01
CA GLY A 202 4.78 -3.02 1.36
C GLY A 202 5.80 -1.91 1.62
N SER A 203 5.96 -0.97 0.69
CA SER A 203 6.86 0.16 0.85
C SER A 203 6.24 1.29 1.68
N THR A 204 7.12 2.14 2.21
CA THR A 204 6.76 3.42 2.82
C THR A 204 7.33 4.56 1.98
N VAL A 205 6.49 5.45 1.47
CA VAL A 205 6.88 6.64 0.72
C VAL A 205 6.78 7.85 1.63
N PHE A 206 7.90 8.56 1.82
CA PHE A 206 7.95 9.80 2.58
C PHE A 206 7.83 10.99 1.62
N ALA A 207 6.91 11.90 1.92
CA ALA A 207 6.61 13.10 1.15
C ALA A 207 7.05 14.36 1.92
N SER A 208 7.86 15.18 1.26
CA SER A 208 8.26 16.51 1.73
C SER A 208 7.63 17.57 0.84
N VAL A 209 6.62 18.28 1.36
CA VAL A 209 5.81 19.25 0.62
C VAL A 209 6.33 20.67 0.84
N SER A 210 6.35 21.49 -0.20
CA SER A 210 6.63 22.93 -0.13
C SER A 210 5.56 23.72 -0.87
N ILE A 211 4.83 24.56 -0.15
CA ILE A 211 3.88 25.53 -0.72
C ILE A 211 4.65 26.79 -1.07
N ASN A 212 4.77 27.12 -2.35
CA ASN A 212 5.66 28.18 -2.84
C ASN A 212 4.89 29.45 -3.24
N SER A 213 3.64 29.29 -3.70
CA SER A 213 2.72 30.39 -3.98
C SER A 213 1.27 29.88 -4.00
N GLU A 214 0.32 30.77 -4.24
CA GLU A 214 -1.10 30.43 -4.43
C GLU A 214 -1.37 29.37 -5.51
N THR A 215 -0.47 29.24 -6.48
CA THR A 215 -0.63 28.38 -7.66
C THR A 215 0.52 27.41 -7.86
N ASN A 216 1.56 27.48 -7.02
CA ASN A 216 2.76 26.67 -7.16
C ASN A 216 3.10 25.97 -5.84
N ALA A 217 3.31 24.67 -5.91
CA ALA A 217 3.83 23.86 -4.84
C ALA A 217 4.69 22.75 -5.42
N SER A 218 5.62 22.22 -4.63
CA SER A 218 6.47 21.09 -5.00
C SER A 218 6.42 20.02 -3.92
N CYS A 219 6.66 18.77 -4.31
CA CYS A 219 6.74 17.65 -3.39
C CYS A 219 7.87 16.72 -3.81
N ASP A 220 8.76 16.43 -2.87
CA ASP A 220 9.81 15.44 -3.03
C ASP A 220 9.38 14.13 -2.36
N PHE A 221 9.54 13.02 -3.07
CA PHE A 221 9.20 11.68 -2.57
C PHE A 221 10.47 10.85 -2.36
N LYS A 222 10.53 10.14 -1.23
CA LYS A 222 11.58 9.16 -0.92
C LYS A 222 10.94 7.85 -0.48
N THR A 223 11.20 6.77 -1.22
CA THR A 223 10.66 5.44 -0.93
C THR A 223 11.63 4.63 -0.07
N SER A 224 11.14 4.08 1.04
CA SER A 224 11.81 3.02 1.81
C SER A 224 11.20 1.67 1.44
N PRO A 225 12.01 0.66 1.10
CA PRO A 225 11.51 -0.69 0.82
C PRO A 225 10.96 -1.37 2.09
N PRO A 226 10.12 -2.41 1.94
CA PRO A 226 9.58 -3.16 3.07
C PRO A 226 10.69 -3.64 4.03
N GLY A 227 10.43 -3.52 5.34
CA GLY A 227 11.31 -4.05 6.40
C GLY A 227 12.55 -3.21 6.73
N ARG A 228 12.60 -1.95 6.32
CA ARG A 228 13.63 -0.97 6.72
C ARG A 228 12.97 0.33 7.21
N ASP A 229 12.68 0.38 8.50
CA ASP A 229 12.40 1.63 9.23
C ASP A 229 13.63 2.02 10.06
#